data_AF-A0A838V2H9-F1
#
_entry.id   AF-A0A838V2H9-F1
#
_cell.length_a   1.000
_cell.length_b   1.000
_cell.length_c   1.000
_cell.angle_alpha   90.00
_cell.angle_beta   90.00
_cell.angle_gamma   90.00
#
_symmetry.space_group_name_H-M   'P 1'
#
loop_
_entity.id
_entity.type
_entity.pdbx_description
1 polymer ?
#
loop_
_entity_poly.entity_id
_entity_poly.type
_entity_poly.pdbx_seq_one_letter_code
_entity_poly.pdbx_strand_id
1 'polypeptide(L)'
;MLRIDDQAFRTDTGRQRNANEDSLFVRSQVFVVADGMGGAQAGEVASKAAAESFERPLPKAPPERILTETIEAANRTIHERAVADPELTGMGTTTTAAIVDLEAEEIAIGHVGDSRAYRLRAGKLDRLTRDHSLVEEMRRKGQLTDAQAEDHPQRSIITRALGPEPEVKVDVQTVPAQAGDVFLICSDGLTTMLDDDHIARLLARASSMDSAVRALVDEANRAGGRDNITVIAFRLEDAAAPARDPEGATLIGPSAEEAGLTATEVRRRAAAEAAQKRRRELEAKPKRHRLRTVAKVLALLVVIGAVAFGAWYGNRQVWFLGTDSAGRVALYRGLPYELPFGVKLYDQRYSAPIQSESLPPKRRDAVTGHDLRSQSDAVSLLEEIQKSQGVP
;
A
#
# COMPACT_ATOMS: atom_id res chain seq x y z
N MET A 1 -29.50 26.66 -1.38
CA MET A 1 -29.51 25.23 -0.99
C MET A 1 -28.68 24.48 -2.00
N LEU A 2 -27.57 23.92 -1.53
CA LEU A 2 -26.61 23.21 -2.37
C LEU A 2 -27.04 21.76 -2.56
N ARG A 3 -26.51 21.14 -3.62
CA ARG A 3 -26.53 19.69 -3.80
C ARG A 3 -25.17 19.21 -4.27
N ILE A 4 -24.85 17.95 -4.01
CA ILE A 4 -23.72 17.28 -4.65
C ILE A 4 -24.17 16.89 -6.06
N ASP A 5 -23.55 17.47 -7.09
CA ASP A 5 -23.92 17.24 -8.50
C ASP A 5 -23.23 16.01 -9.07
N ASP A 6 -21.92 15.92 -8.83
CA ASP A 6 -21.06 14.86 -9.33
C ASP A 6 -20.06 14.47 -8.24
N GLN A 7 -19.82 13.17 -8.09
CA GLN A 7 -18.86 12.64 -7.15
C GLN A 7 -18.21 11.38 -7.72
N ALA A 8 -16.93 11.20 -7.46
CA ALA A 8 -16.21 9.99 -7.80
C ALA A 8 -15.11 9.73 -6.78
N PHE A 9 -14.69 8.48 -6.71
CA PHE A 9 -13.58 8.05 -5.88
C PHE A 9 -12.79 6.97 -6.60
N ARG A 10 -11.51 6.86 -6.28
CA ARG A 10 -10.65 5.82 -6.81
C ARG A 10 -9.56 5.51 -5.81
N THR A 11 -9.23 4.23 -5.68
CA THR A 11 -8.07 3.75 -4.94
C THR A 11 -7.26 2.83 -5.84
N ASP A 12 -5.95 2.91 -5.76
CA ASP A 12 -5.00 2.14 -6.55
C ASP A 12 -3.79 1.80 -5.68
N THR A 13 -3.29 0.56 -5.81
CA THR A 13 -2.12 0.10 -5.03
C THR A 13 -0.86 0.90 -5.35
N GLY A 14 -0.81 1.60 -6.49
CA GLY A 14 0.43 2.20 -6.98
C GLY A 14 1.29 1.19 -7.74
N ARG A 15 2.50 1.60 -8.10
CA ARG A 15 3.44 0.78 -8.88
C ARG A 15 4.47 0.05 -8.03
N GLN A 16 4.75 0.54 -6.82
CA GLN A 16 5.86 0.05 -5.99
C GLN A 16 5.40 -0.67 -4.71
N ARG A 17 4.11 -0.68 -4.40
CA ARG A 17 3.52 -1.44 -3.30
C ARG A 17 2.94 -2.76 -3.80
N ASN A 18 2.88 -3.77 -2.93
CA ASN A 18 2.31 -5.09 -3.21
C ASN A 18 0.87 -5.25 -2.71
N ALA A 19 0.45 -4.39 -1.78
CA ALA A 19 -0.86 -4.39 -1.16
C ALA A 19 -1.33 -2.94 -1.01
N ASN A 20 -2.64 -2.78 -0.88
CA ASN A 20 -3.28 -1.48 -0.66
C ASN A 20 -3.69 -1.38 0.81
N GLU A 21 -3.02 -0.52 1.55
CA GLU A 21 -3.28 -0.21 2.96
C GLU A 21 -4.23 0.99 3.10
N ASP A 22 -4.60 1.66 2.00
CA ASP A 22 -5.60 2.73 2.01
C ASP A 22 -7.03 2.18 2.06
N SER A 23 -7.88 2.90 2.80
CA SER A 23 -9.32 2.70 2.83
C SER A 23 -10.08 4.00 2.58
N LEU A 24 -11.28 3.88 2.02
CA LEU A 24 -12.17 5.01 1.80
C LEU A 24 -13.61 4.67 2.17
N PHE A 25 -14.37 5.68 2.58
CA PHE A 25 -15.82 5.59 2.81
C PHE A 25 -16.54 6.77 2.17
N VAL A 26 -17.63 6.50 1.45
CA VAL A 26 -18.45 7.51 0.79
C VAL A 26 -19.93 7.22 1.00
N ARG A 27 -20.67 8.19 1.55
CA ARG A 27 -22.13 8.12 1.70
C ARG A 27 -22.76 9.50 1.72
N SER A 28 -23.54 9.84 0.69
CA SER A 28 -24.37 11.05 0.46
C SER A 28 -23.78 12.43 0.82
N GLN A 29 -23.22 12.61 2.01
CA GLN A 29 -22.63 13.83 2.54
C GLN A 29 -21.33 13.55 3.34
N VAL A 30 -20.91 12.29 3.47
CA VAL A 30 -19.74 11.86 4.23
C VAL A 30 -18.72 11.28 3.28
N PHE A 31 -17.50 11.80 3.36
CA PHE A 31 -16.36 11.37 2.55
C PHE A 31 -15.16 11.17 3.44
N VAL A 32 -14.53 10.01 3.40
CA VAL A 32 -13.43 9.65 4.31
C VAL A 32 -12.34 8.95 3.53
N VAL A 33 -11.10 9.37 3.74
CA VAL A 33 -9.89 8.64 3.32
C VAL A 33 -9.07 8.33 4.56
N ALA A 34 -8.55 7.11 4.63
CA ALA A 34 -7.67 6.63 5.69
C ALA A 34 -6.49 5.89 5.06
N ASP A 35 -5.27 6.27 5.41
CA ASP A 35 -4.02 5.71 4.91
C ASP A 35 -3.35 4.89 6.02
N GLY A 36 -3.28 3.57 5.80
CA GLY A 36 -2.85 2.60 6.79
C GLY A 36 -1.33 2.47 6.88
N MET A 37 -0.83 2.26 8.10
CA MET A 37 0.59 2.03 8.39
C MET A 37 0.78 0.90 9.42
N GLY A 38 2.01 0.37 9.50
CA GLY A 38 2.36 -0.73 10.41
C GLY A 38 2.68 -2.06 9.69
N GLY A 39 2.76 -2.03 8.36
CA GLY A 39 2.95 -3.22 7.51
C GLY A 39 1.62 -3.71 6.95
N ALA A 40 1.70 -4.39 5.79
CA ALA A 40 0.54 -4.64 4.92
C ALA A 40 -0.76 -5.09 5.59
N GLN A 41 -0.71 -6.03 6.55
CA GLN A 41 -1.92 -6.49 7.25
C GLN A 41 -2.39 -5.54 8.34
N ALA A 42 -1.45 -4.99 9.13
CA ALA A 42 -1.74 -4.07 10.22
C ALA A 42 -2.34 -2.74 9.69
N GLY A 43 -1.74 -2.18 8.63
CA GLY A 43 -2.20 -0.95 7.99
C GLY A 43 -3.60 -1.08 7.40
N GLU A 44 -3.85 -2.14 6.62
CA GLU A 44 -5.17 -2.44 6.04
C GLU A 44 -6.27 -2.53 7.13
N VAL A 45 -5.98 -3.23 8.23
CA VAL A 45 -6.94 -3.38 9.34
C VAL A 45 -7.23 -2.04 10.02
N ALA A 46 -6.20 -1.22 10.24
CA ALA A 46 -6.36 0.09 10.88
C ALA A 46 -7.15 1.06 9.99
N SER A 47 -6.78 1.22 8.72
CA SER A 47 -7.45 2.15 7.80
C SER A 47 -8.90 1.76 7.56
N LYS A 48 -9.19 0.46 7.44
CA LYS A 48 -10.54 -0.05 7.32
C LYS A 48 -11.39 0.23 8.56
N ALA A 49 -10.84 0.00 9.75
CA ALA A 49 -11.55 0.31 11.00
C ALA A 49 -11.87 1.81 11.13
N ALA A 50 -10.96 2.69 10.67
CA ALA A 50 -11.22 4.12 10.63
C ALA A 50 -12.34 4.48 9.65
N ALA A 51 -12.31 3.95 8.42
CA ALA A 51 -13.35 4.19 7.42
C ALA A 51 -14.73 3.65 7.87
N GLU A 52 -14.78 2.43 8.42
CA GLU A 52 -16.00 1.78 8.90
C GLU A 52 -16.66 2.53 10.07
N SER A 53 -15.91 3.31 10.85
CA SER A 53 -16.46 4.10 11.95
C SER A 53 -17.55 5.10 11.50
N PHE A 54 -17.52 5.51 10.24
CA PHE A 54 -18.48 6.43 9.61
C PHE A 54 -19.68 5.74 8.95
N GLU A 55 -19.73 4.41 8.93
CA GLU A 55 -20.86 3.66 8.36
C GLU A 55 -22.16 3.89 9.13
N ARG A 56 -22.05 4.07 10.45
CA ARG A 56 -23.22 4.31 11.31
C ARG A 56 -23.94 5.59 10.87
N PRO A 57 -25.28 5.64 10.94
CA PRO A 57 -26.02 6.87 10.68
C PRO A 57 -25.47 8.01 11.54
N LEU A 58 -25.23 9.17 10.92
CA LEU A 58 -24.75 10.33 11.65
C LEU A 58 -25.80 10.74 12.70
N PRO A 59 -25.39 10.99 13.95
CA PRO A 59 -26.32 11.48 14.96
C PRO A 59 -26.77 12.90 14.62
N LYS A 60 -27.88 13.34 15.21
CA LYS A 60 -28.31 14.75 15.13
C LYS A 60 -27.44 15.60 16.05
N ALA A 61 -26.30 16.05 15.55
CA ALA A 61 -25.33 16.91 16.24
C ALA A 61 -24.59 17.79 15.22
N PRO A 62 -23.90 18.86 15.66
CA PRO A 62 -23.05 19.65 14.78
C PRO A 62 -21.98 18.77 14.09
N PRO A 63 -21.74 18.92 12.77
CA PRO A 63 -20.78 18.11 12.03
C PRO A 63 -19.39 18.02 12.67
N GLU A 64 -18.92 19.10 13.30
CA GLU A 64 -17.61 19.15 13.97
C GLU A 64 -17.52 18.18 15.15
N ARG A 65 -18.60 18.11 15.93
CA ARG A 65 -18.72 17.20 17.06
C ARG A 65 -18.78 15.76 16.57
N ILE A 66 -19.54 15.51 15.50
CA ILE A 66 -19.65 14.18 14.89
C ILE A 66 -18.29 13.69 14.42
N LEU A 67 -17.53 14.54 13.71
CA LEU A 67 -16.19 14.22 13.25
C LEU A 67 -15.26 13.90 14.42
N THR A 68 -15.23 14.76 15.44
CA THR A 68 -14.37 14.58 16.63
C THR A 68 -14.68 13.25 17.33
N GLU A 69 -15.94 13.04 17.72
CA GLU A 69 -16.34 11.87 18.50
C GLU A 69 -16.16 10.56 17.70
N THR A 70 -16.41 10.60 16.38
CA THR A 70 -16.26 9.42 15.51
C THR A 70 -14.79 9.06 15.31
N ILE A 71 -13.92 10.04 15.06
CA ILE A 71 -12.48 9.81 14.88
C ILE A 71 -11.82 9.36 16.19
N GLU A 72 -12.20 9.94 17.33
CA GLU A 72 -11.71 9.50 18.64
C GLU A 72 -12.19 8.08 18.98
N ALA A 73 -13.42 7.72 18.63
CA ALA A 73 -13.93 6.36 18.80
C ALA A 73 -13.20 5.35 17.88
N ALA A 74 -12.89 5.74 16.65
CA ALA A 74 -12.05 4.96 15.75
C ALA A 74 -10.65 4.76 16.35
N ASN A 75 -10.02 5.82 16.89
CA ASN A 75 -8.73 5.72 17.56
C ASN A 75 -8.75 4.69 18.69
N ARG A 76 -9.72 4.78 19.61
CA ARG A 76 -9.85 3.82 20.71
C ARG A 76 -9.98 2.39 20.21
N THR A 77 -10.81 2.17 19.19
CA THR A 77 -11.02 0.84 18.60
C THR A 77 -9.73 0.28 17.99
N ILE A 78 -8.98 1.10 17.27
CA ILE A 78 -7.71 0.70 16.64
C ILE A 78 -6.66 0.44 17.73
N HIS A 79 -6.53 1.33 18.71
CA HIS A 79 -5.59 1.17 19.81
C HIS A 79 -5.84 -0.12 20.61
N GLU A 80 -7.09 -0.38 21.00
CA GLU A 80 -7.48 -1.58 21.74
C GLU A 80 -7.14 -2.86 20.97
N ARG A 81 -7.38 -2.89 19.65
CA ARG A 81 -7.02 -4.03 18.81
C ARG A 81 -5.51 -4.19 18.67
N ALA A 82 -4.75 -3.10 18.56
CA ALA A 82 -3.29 -3.13 18.45
C ALA A 82 -2.64 -3.69 19.71
N VAL A 83 -3.23 -3.39 20.88
CA VAL A 83 -2.79 -3.90 22.19
C VAL A 83 -3.21 -5.37 22.39
N ALA A 84 -4.39 -5.77 21.90
CA ALA A 84 -4.92 -7.11 22.10
C ALA A 84 -4.28 -8.18 21.19
N ASP A 85 -3.84 -7.80 19.99
CA ASP A 85 -3.31 -8.73 18.99
C ASP A 85 -1.84 -8.44 18.65
N PRO A 86 -0.90 -9.34 19.00
CA PRO A 86 0.51 -9.21 18.65
C PRO A 86 0.77 -9.05 17.14
N GLU A 87 -0.08 -9.60 16.27
CA GLU A 87 0.07 -9.46 14.80
C GLU A 87 -0.29 -8.06 14.29
N LEU A 88 -1.00 -7.26 15.10
CA LEU A 88 -1.40 -5.88 14.81
C LEU A 88 -0.57 -4.85 15.59
N THR A 89 0.53 -5.29 16.21
CA THR A 89 1.40 -4.40 16.98
C THR A 89 1.96 -3.29 16.08
N GLY A 90 1.78 -2.05 16.51
CA GLY A 90 2.23 -0.87 15.76
C GLY A 90 1.33 -0.49 14.59
N MET A 91 0.13 -1.07 14.47
CA MET A 91 -0.84 -0.61 13.48
C MET A 91 -1.25 0.83 13.75
N GLY A 92 -1.45 1.56 12.66
CA GLY A 92 -2.02 2.89 12.72
C GLY A 92 -2.61 3.29 11.39
N THR A 93 -3.30 4.42 11.37
CA THR A 93 -3.82 5.00 10.12
C THR A 93 -3.94 6.50 10.24
N THR A 94 -3.83 7.20 9.12
CA THR A 94 -4.35 8.56 9.00
C THR A 94 -5.88 8.50 8.89
N THR A 95 -6.53 9.65 9.03
CA THR A 95 -7.94 9.83 8.65
C THR A 95 -8.17 11.28 8.26
N THR A 96 -8.74 11.50 7.08
CA THR A 96 -9.30 12.78 6.67
C THR A 96 -10.75 12.57 6.24
N ALA A 97 -11.66 13.19 6.96
CA ALA A 97 -13.10 13.06 6.77
C ALA A 97 -13.73 14.43 6.50
N ALA A 98 -14.72 14.46 5.61
CA ALA A 98 -15.56 15.63 5.36
C ALA A 98 -17.04 15.27 5.54
N ILE A 99 -17.77 16.15 6.21
CA ILE A 99 -19.24 16.13 6.29
C ILE A 99 -19.76 17.39 5.60
N VAL A 100 -20.60 17.20 4.58
CA VAL A 100 -21.21 18.28 3.80
C VAL A 100 -22.59 18.59 4.36
N ASP A 101 -22.73 19.77 4.97
CA ASP A 101 -24.02 20.31 5.39
C ASP A 101 -24.63 21.15 4.25
N LEU A 102 -25.52 20.53 3.48
CA LEU A 102 -26.16 21.16 2.33
C LEU A 102 -27.19 22.23 2.72
N GLU A 103 -27.70 22.19 3.95
CA GLU A 103 -28.67 23.17 4.47
C GLU A 103 -27.95 24.42 4.98
N ALA A 104 -26.86 24.22 5.74
CA ALA A 104 -26.00 25.30 6.22
C ALA A 104 -25.06 25.86 5.14
N GLU A 105 -24.90 25.16 4.01
CA GLU A 105 -23.95 25.50 2.93
C GLU A 105 -22.49 25.53 3.44
N GLU A 106 -22.15 24.54 4.24
CA GLU A 106 -20.84 24.40 4.90
C GLU A 106 -20.27 22.98 4.75
N ILE A 107 -18.95 22.86 4.88
CA ILE A 107 -18.27 21.57 4.97
C ILE A 107 -17.40 21.57 6.21
N ALA A 108 -17.65 20.61 7.10
CA ALA A 108 -16.77 20.33 8.21
C ALA A 108 -15.75 19.27 7.82
N ILE A 109 -14.49 19.48 8.20
CA ILE A 109 -13.36 18.59 7.90
C ILE A 109 -12.72 18.19 9.21
N GLY A 110 -12.62 16.89 9.44
CA GLY A 110 -11.88 16.29 10.56
C GLY A 110 -10.63 15.59 10.04
N HIS A 111 -9.50 15.83 10.67
CA HIS A 111 -8.20 15.42 10.13
C HIS A 111 -7.22 14.96 11.20
N VAL A 112 -6.57 13.82 10.93
CA VAL A 112 -5.39 13.30 11.63
C VAL A 112 -4.46 12.62 10.63
N GLY A 113 -3.24 13.13 10.47
CA GLY A 113 -2.19 12.50 9.68
C GLY A 113 -1.67 13.45 8.63
N ASP A 114 -1.25 12.94 7.48
CA ASP A 114 -0.70 13.72 6.36
C ASP A 114 -1.45 13.51 5.04
N SER A 115 -2.54 12.72 5.04
CA SER A 115 -3.57 12.80 4.01
C SER A 115 -4.18 14.20 3.95
N ARG A 116 -4.72 14.61 2.81
CA ARG A 116 -5.09 16.02 2.58
C ARG A 116 -6.50 16.22 2.08
N ALA A 117 -7.08 17.36 2.46
CA ALA A 117 -8.29 17.89 1.85
C ALA A 117 -8.01 19.23 1.16
N TYR A 118 -8.62 19.42 -0.01
CA TYR A 118 -8.47 20.60 -0.85
C TYR A 118 -9.83 21.12 -1.32
N ARG A 119 -9.89 22.42 -1.63
CA ARG A 119 -11.00 23.05 -2.36
C ARG A 119 -10.45 23.76 -3.59
N LEU A 120 -10.97 23.41 -4.76
CA LEU A 120 -10.80 24.17 -5.98
C LEU A 120 -11.98 25.14 -6.15
N ARG A 121 -11.70 26.44 -6.09
CA ARG A 121 -12.67 27.51 -6.34
C ARG A 121 -12.10 28.53 -7.30
N ALA A 122 -12.84 28.83 -8.38
CA ALA A 122 -12.42 29.80 -9.39
C ALA A 122 -10.98 29.58 -9.92
N GLY A 123 -10.59 28.32 -10.09
CA GLY A 123 -9.25 27.94 -10.59
C GLY A 123 -8.13 27.94 -9.54
N LYS A 124 -8.40 28.32 -8.29
CA LYS A 124 -7.44 28.28 -7.19
C LYS A 124 -7.67 27.05 -6.32
N LEU A 125 -6.63 26.26 -6.10
CA LEU A 125 -6.65 25.11 -5.19
C LEU A 125 -6.16 25.56 -3.81
N ASP A 126 -7.07 25.60 -2.84
CA ASP A 126 -6.76 25.88 -1.44
C ASP A 126 -6.63 24.56 -0.67
N ARG A 127 -5.45 24.30 -0.07
CA ARG A 127 -5.29 23.21 0.89
C ARG A 127 -6.00 23.57 2.19
N LEU A 128 -6.91 22.69 2.62
CA LEU A 128 -7.72 22.89 3.82
C LEU A 128 -7.03 22.29 5.04
N THR A 129 -6.43 21.11 4.93
CA THR A 129 -5.73 20.47 6.06
C THR A 129 -4.28 20.92 6.21
N ARG A 130 -3.67 20.57 7.34
CA ARG A 130 -2.23 20.72 7.57
C ARG A 130 -1.68 19.40 8.04
N ASP A 131 -0.67 18.92 7.33
CA ASP A 131 -0.07 17.62 7.62
C ASP A 131 0.50 17.59 9.05
N HIS A 132 0.16 16.53 9.77
CA HIS A 132 0.79 16.17 11.03
C HIS A 132 2.07 15.39 10.75
N SER A 133 3.07 16.08 10.20
CA SER A 133 4.38 15.51 9.88
C SER A 133 5.53 16.30 10.53
N LEU A 134 6.66 15.63 10.73
CA LEU A 134 7.84 16.22 11.35
C LEU A 134 8.32 17.46 10.58
N VAL A 135 8.29 17.39 9.25
CA VAL A 135 8.72 18.48 8.38
C VAL A 135 7.79 19.70 8.46
N GLU A 136 6.47 19.49 8.55
CA GLU A 136 5.52 20.58 8.72
C GLU A 136 5.69 21.24 10.11
N GLU A 137 6.02 20.46 11.15
CA GLU A 137 6.34 21.01 12.47
C GLU A 137 7.65 21.83 12.48
N MET A 138 8.68 21.35 11.80
CA MET A 138 9.96 22.06 11.64
C MET A 138 9.78 23.35 10.86
N ARG A 139 9.02 23.30 9.77
CA ARG A 139 8.65 24.47 8.96
C ARG A 139 7.91 25.51 9.79
N ARG A 140 6.92 25.08 10.59
CA ARG A 140 6.18 25.98 11.51
C ARG A 140 7.10 26.67 12.53
N LYS A 141 8.15 25.98 12.99
CA LYS A 141 9.16 26.53 13.91
C LYS A 141 10.20 27.42 13.20
N GLY A 142 10.06 27.62 11.88
CA GLY A 142 11.01 28.38 11.06
C GLY A 142 12.35 27.66 10.85
N GLN A 143 12.41 26.34 11.09
CA GLN A 143 13.64 25.54 10.96
C GLN A 143 13.89 25.07 9.53
N LEU A 144 12.85 25.00 8.70
CA LEU A 144 12.92 24.62 7.28
C LEU A 144 12.11 25.62 6.44
N THR A 145 12.58 25.87 5.22
CA THR A 145 11.79 26.50 4.16
C THR A 145 10.90 25.48 3.46
N ASP A 146 9.92 25.93 2.68
CA ASP A 146 9.01 25.07 1.91
C ASP A 146 9.78 24.10 1.01
N ALA A 147 10.75 24.62 0.24
CA ALA A 147 11.59 23.80 -0.64
C ALA A 147 12.46 22.80 0.14
N GLN A 148 12.94 23.16 1.34
CA GLN A 148 13.73 22.24 2.17
C GLN A 148 12.87 21.14 2.80
N ALA A 149 11.61 21.42 3.11
CA ALA A 149 10.68 20.45 3.68
C ALA A 149 10.32 19.36 2.67
N GLU A 150 10.16 19.72 1.39
CA GLU A 150 9.83 18.79 0.30
C GLU A 150 10.91 17.73 0.07
N ASP A 151 12.19 18.12 0.09
CA ASP A 151 13.32 17.23 -0.13
C ASP A 151 13.88 16.60 1.16
N HIS A 152 13.25 16.85 2.31
CA HIS A 152 13.78 16.39 3.59
C HIS A 152 13.76 14.86 3.71
N PRO A 153 14.84 14.22 4.20
CA PRO A 153 14.91 12.76 4.32
C PRO A 153 13.86 12.17 5.28
N GLN A 154 13.37 12.98 6.22
CA GLN A 154 12.36 12.58 7.21
C GLN A 154 10.95 13.12 6.88
N ARG A 155 10.67 13.47 5.62
CA ARG A 155 9.35 14.03 5.24
C ARG A 155 8.18 13.07 5.48
N SER A 156 8.41 11.76 5.39
CA SER A 156 7.41 10.71 5.62
C SER A 156 7.21 10.37 7.10
N ILE A 157 7.87 11.07 8.03
CA ILE A 157 7.65 10.85 9.47
C ILE A 157 6.42 11.66 9.89
N ILE A 158 5.32 10.97 10.13
CA ILE A 158 4.13 11.55 10.73
C ILE A 158 4.28 11.72 12.24
N THR A 159 3.67 12.76 12.80
CA THR A 159 3.65 13.06 14.23
C THR A 159 2.31 12.76 14.88
N ARG A 160 1.27 12.43 14.10
CA ARG A 160 -0.04 12.04 14.61
C ARG A 160 -0.72 11.01 13.70
N ALA A 161 -1.22 9.93 14.29
CA ALA A 161 -2.01 8.90 13.63
C ALA A 161 -3.02 8.32 14.62
N LEU A 162 -4.05 7.64 14.09
CA LEU A 162 -4.97 6.84 14.89
C LEU A 162 -4.33 5.49 15.21
N GLY A 163 -4.44 5.02 16.45
CA GLY A 163 -4.01 3.69 16.88
C GLY A 163 -2.80 3.67 17.81
N PRO A 164 -1.66 4.33 17.49
CA PRO A 164 -0.46 4.25 18.33
C PRO A 164 -0.68 4.68 19.78
N GLU A 165 -1.44 5.76 20.00
CA GLU A 165 -1.73 6.31 21.32
C GLU A 165 -3.21 6.11 21.68
N PRO A 166 -3.56 5.92 22.98
CA PRO A 166 -4.94 5.71 23.42
C PRO A 166 -5.85 6.92 23.17
N GLU A 167 -5.26 8.12 23.13
CA GLU A 167 -5.94 9.39 22.85
C GLU A 167 -5.31 10.05 21.63
N VAL A 168 -6.14 10.74 20.84
CA VAL A 168 -5.68 11.47 19.66
C VAL A 168 -6.34 12.84 19.61
N LYS A 169 -5.56 13.87 19.27
CA LYS A 169 -6.09 15.20 18.99
C LYS A 169 -6.59 15.26 17.56
N VAL A 170 -7.88 15.50 17.36
CA VAL A 170 -8.47 15.69 16.03
C VAL A 170 -8.45 17.17 15.68
N ASP A 171 -7.90 17.50 14.51
CA ASP A 171 -8.01 18.86 13.97
C ASP A 171 -9.33 18.96 13.20
N VAL A 172 -10.19 19.90 13.59
CA VAL A 172 -11.50 20.11 12.97
C VAL A 172 -11.65 21.56 12.54
N GLN A 173 -12.21 21.76 11.36
CA GLN A 173 -12.56 23.08 10.84
C GLN A 173 -13.79 23.00 9.97
N THR A 174 -14.52 24.11 9.88
CA THR A 174 -15.68 24.26 9.00
C THR A 174 -15.42 25.40 8.04
N VAL A 175 -15.71 25.17 6.75
CA VAL A 175 -15.52 26.14 5.69
C VAL A 175 -16.81 26.37 4.91
N PRO A 176 -17.09 27.60 4.45
CA PRO A 176 -18.27 27.87 3.64
C PRO A 176 -18.12 27.23 2.25
N ALA A 177 -19.18 26.54 1.83
CA ALA A 177 -19.32 25.93 0.53
C ALA A 177 -20.07 26.84 -0.45
N GLN A 178 -19.72 26.77 -1.72
CA GLN A 178 -20.37 27.53 -2.78
C GLN A 178 -20.64 26.64 -3.99
N ALA A 179 -21.67 26.99 -4.76
CA ALA A 179 -21.93 26.34 -6.04
C ALA A 179 -20.71 26.49 -6.97
N GLY A 180 -20.34 25.39 -7.61
CA GLY A 180 -19.15 25.29 -8.46
C GLY A 180 -17.87 24.87 -7.73
N ASP A 181 -17.86 24.82 -6.39
CA ASP A 181 -16.72 24.29 -5.65
C ASP A 181 -16.49 22.81 -5.98
N VAL A 182 -15.23 22.45 -6.14
CA VAL A 182 -14.79 21.05 -6.20
C VAL A 182 -13.93 20.77 -4.98
N PHE A 183 -14.31 19.76 -4.22
CA PHE A 183 -13.53 19.28 -3.08
C PHE A 183 -12.80 18.00 -3.46
N LEU A 184 -11.58 17.86 -2.97
CA LEU A 184 -10.73 16.68 -3.13
C LEU A 184 -10.23 16.24 -1.75
N ILE A 185 -10.39 14.96 -1.43
CA ILE A 185 -9.74 14.32 -0.29
C ILE A 185 -8.82 13.23 -0.84
N CYS A 186 -7.57 13.16 -0.39
CA CYS A 186 -6.60 12.20 -0.91
C CYS A 186 -5.59 11.72 0.14
N SER A 187 -5.05 10.51 -0.07
CA SER A 187 -3.85 10.04 0.65
C SER A 187 -2.58 10.72 0.14
N ASP A 188 -1.47 10.54 0.86
CA ASP A 188 -0.19 11.18 0.54
C ASP A 188 0.44 10.63 -0.76
N GLY A 189 0.04 9.43 -1.20
CA GLY A 189 0.51 8.83 -2.44
C GLY A 189 0.13 9.63 -3.68
N LEU A 190 -0.91 10.47 -3.61
CA LEU A 190 -1.20 11.47 -4.64
C LEU A 190 -0.21 12.64 -4.57
N THR A 191 -0.12 13.28 -3.41
CA THR A 191 0.54 14.59 -3.23
C THR A 191 2.05 14.49 -3.13
N THR A 192 2.58 13.29 -2.88
CA THR A 192 4.01 12.98 -3.01
C THR A 192 4.43 12.90 -4.48
N MET A 193 3.50 12.54 -5.38
CA MET A 193 3.77 12.35 -6.81
C MET A 193 3.41 13.58 -7.66
N LEU A 194 2.40 14.35 -7.24
CA LEU A 194 1.88 15.50 -7.97
C LEU A 194 1.84 16.73 -7.06
N ASP A 195 2.39 17.84 -7.55
CA ASP A 195 2.25 19.14 -6.90
C ASP A 195 0.81 19.70 -6.98
N ASP A 196 0.51 20.66 -6.11
CA ASP A 196 -0.81 21.28 -5.98
C ASP A 196 -1.26 21.93 -7.30
N ASP A 197 -0.35 22.53 -8.07
CA ASP A 197 -0.65 23.15 -9.37
C ASP A 197 -1.07 22.09 -10.41
N HIS A 198 -0.45 20.92 -10.38
CA HIS A 198 -0.79 19.80 -11.26
C HIS A 198 -2.15 19.24 -10.90
N ILE A 199 -2.42 19.03 -9.60
CA ILE A 199 -3.73 18.61 -9.11
C ILE A 199 -4.81 19.60 -9.55
N ALA A 200 -4.57 20.91 -9.37
CA ALA A 200 -5.50 21.97 -9.79
C ALA A 200 -5.82 21.91 -11.28
N ARG A 201 -4.79 21.73 -12.13
CA ARG A 201 -4.96 21.61 -13.59
C ARG A 201 -5.79 20.38 -13.97
N LEU A 202 -5.58 19.24 -13.34
CA LEU A 202 -6.31 18.00 -13.64
C LEU A 202 -7.79 18.12 -13.24
N LEU A 203 -8.06 18.67 -12.05
CA LEU A 203 -9.43 18.93 -11.59
C LEU A 203 -10.16 19.93 -12.49
N ALA A 204 -9.48 21.01 -12.91
CA ALA A 204 -10.08 22.07 -13.72
C ALA A 204 -10.40 21.63 -15.17
N ARG A 205 -9.62 20.70 -15.74
CA ARG A 205 -9.79 20.21 -17.13
C ARG A 205 -10.76 19.05 -17.25
N ALA A 206 -11.09 18.39 -16.15
CA ALA A 206 -11.92 17.20 -16.16
C ALA A 206 -13.37 17.52 -16.54
N SER A 207 -13.96 16.71 -17.42
CA SER A 207 -15.37 16.83 -17.83
C SER A 207 -16.33 16.24 -16.80
N SER A 208 -15.84 15.37 -15.91
CA SER A 208 -16.57 14.75 -14.80
C SER A 208 -15.61 14.40 -13.66
N MET A 209 -16.12 14.21 -12.45
CA MET A 209 -15.33 13.76 -11.29
C MET A 209 -14.72 12.39 -11.54
N ASP A 210 -15.41 11.48 -12.23
CA ASP A 210 -14.84 10.18 -12.61
C ASP A 210 -13.61 10.33 -13.52
N SER A 211 -13.68 11.21 -14.53
CA SER A 211 -12.51 11.51 -15.36
C SER A 211 -11.39 12.19 -14.58
N ALA A 212 -11.73 13.03 -13.59
CA ALA A 212 -10.78 13.73 -12.74
C ALA A 212 -10.00 12.76 -11.85
N VAL A 213 -10.70 11.93 -11.07
CA VAL A 213 -10.05 10.95 -10.17
C VAL A 213 -9.25 9.92 -10.95
N ARG A 214 -9.69 9.53 -12.15
CA ARG A 214 -8.90 8.65 -13.01
C ARG A 214 -7.62 9.31 -13.46
N ALA A 215 -7.69 10.56 -13.94
CA ALA A 215 -6.51 11.30 -14.39
C ALA A 215 -5.51 11.54 -13.26
N LEU A 216 -5.99 11.89 -12.05
CA LEU A 216 -5.16 12.05 -10.86
C LEU A 216 -4.38 10.77 -10.52
N VAL A 217 -5.07 9.64 -10.41
CA VAL A 217 -4.44 8.34 -10.10
C VAL A 217 -3.49 7.89 -11.21
N ASP A 218 -3.89 8.04 -12.48
CA ASP A 218 -3.06 7.63 -13.61
C ASP A 218 -1.77 8.46 -13.69
N GLU A 219 -1.86 9.77 -13.44
CA GLU A 219 -0.70 10.67 -13.48
C GLU A 219 0.24 10.46 -12.29
N ALA A 220 -0.29 10.26 -11.07
CA ALA A 220 0.52 9.89 -9.92
C ALA A 220 1.26 8.55 -10.14
N ASN A 221 0.59 7.59 -10.77
CA ASN A 221 1.22 6.33 -11.19
C ASN A 221 2.29 6.50 -12.28
N ARG A 222 2.14 7.47 -13.19
CA ARG A 222 3.18 7.81 -14.20
C ARG A 222 4.39 8.50 -13.57
N ALA A 223 4.17 9.35 -12.57
CA ALA A 223 5.21 10.05 -11.83
C ALA A 223 6.01 9.13 -10.90
N GLY A 224 5.53 7.90 -10.66
CA GLY A 224 6.31 6.84 -10.02
C GLY A 224 5.48 5.83 -9.24
N GLY A 225 4.27 6.22 -8.80
CA GLY A 225 3.36 5.37 -8.02
C GLY A 225 4.05 4.71 -6.82
N ARG A 226 4.74 5.51 -6.02
CA ARG A 226 5.59 5.01 -4.90
C ARG A 226 4.77 4.49 -3.73
N ASP A 227 3.54 4.96 -3.59
CA ASP A 227 2.63 4.57 -2.53
C ASP A 227 1.25 4.18 -3.06
N ASN A 228 0.39 3.74 -2.15
CA ASN A 228 -1.05 3.62 -2.38
C ASN A 228 -1.65 4.99 -2.66
N ILE A 229 -2.57 5.05 -3.63
CA ILE A 229 -3.15 6.31 -4.11
C ILE A 229 -4.65 6.22 -3.97
N THR A 230 -5.20 6.99 -3.05
CA THR A 230 -6.64 7.07 -2.82
C THR A 230 -7.11 8.50 -2.93
N VAL A 231 -8.17 8.70 -3.71
CA VAL A 231 -8.75 10.01 -3.99
C VAL A 231 -10.27 9.94 -3.98
N ILE A 232 -10.89 10.98 -3.44
CA ILE A 232 -12.33 11.24 -3.50
C ILE A 232 -12.50 12.68 -3.97
N ALA A 233 -13.27 12.89 -5.04
CA ALA A 233 -13.60 14.22 -5.52
C ALA A 233 -15.12 14.38 -5.67
N PHE A 234 -15.64 15.55 -5.27
CA PHE A 234 -17.05 15.88 -5.44
C PHE A 234 -17.24 17.36 -5.76
N ARG A 235 -18.28 17.66 -6.53
CA ARG A 235 -18.65 19.01 -6.96
C ARG A 235 -19.98 19.41 -6.35
N LEU A 236 -20.05 20.63 -5.85
CA LEU A 236 -21.29 21.24 -5.39
C LEU A 236 -21.92 22.09 -6.49
N GLU A 237 -23.23 22.07 -6.58
CA GLU A 237 -24.01 22.97 -7.43
C GLU A 237 -25.23 23.51 -6.68
N ASP A 238 -25.81 24.59 -7.20
CA ASP A 238 -27.09 25.08 -6.72
C ASP A 238 -28.18 24.04 -7.02
N ALA A 239 -29.04 23.77 -6.04
CA ALA A 239 -30.17 22.86 -6.22
C ALA A 239 -31.19 23.36 -7.28
N ALA A 240 -31.17 24.66 -7.60
CA ALA A 240 -31.99 25.27 -8.64
C ALA A 240 -31.39 25.17 -10.06
N ALA A 241 -30.13 24.77 -10.20
CA ALA A 241 -29.53 24.55 -11.50
C ALA A 241 -30.16 23.30 -12.15
N PRO A 242 -30.48 23.32 -13.46
CA PRO A 242 -30.99 22.14 -14.14
C PRO A 242 -29.96 21.02 -13.98
N ALA A 243 -30.40 19.86 -13.49
CA ALA A 243 -29.55 18.69 -13.34
C ALA A 243 -28.83 18.45 -14.67
N ARG A 244 -27.49 18.41 -14.64
CA ARG A 244 -26.73 17.97 -15.80
C ARG A 244 -27.10 16.51 -16.03
N ASP A 245 -27.78 16.26 -17.13
CA ASP A 245 -28.07 14.90 -17.58
C ASP A 245 -26.72 14.15 -17.66
N PRO A 246 -26.56 12.95 -17.05
CA PRO A 246 -25.29 12.23 -17.05
C PRO A 246 -24.83 11.76 -18.45
N GLU A 247 -25.54 12.10 -19.51
CA GLU A 247 -25.19 11.80 -20.89
C GLU A 247 -25.15 13.09 -21.71
N GLY A 248 -23.99 13.36 -22.30
CA GLY A 248 -23.74 14.57 -23.08
C GLY A 248 -24.84 14.85 -24.09
N ALA A 249 -25.36 16.08 -24.03
CA ALA A 249 -26.19 16.66 -25.08
C ALA A 249 -25.47 16.53 -26.43
N THR A 250 -25.90 15.58 -27.25
CA THR A 250 -25.57 15.56 -28.67
C THR A 250 -26.47 16.62 -29.31
N LEU A 251 -25.94 17.83 -29.49
CA LEU A 251 -26.52 18.80 -30.41
C LEU A 251 -26.47 18.20 -31.82
N ILE A 252 -27.62 17.75 -32.31
CA ILE A 252 -27.79 17.33 -33.70
C ILE A 252 -27.77 18.61 -34.55
N GLY A 253 -26.71 18.79 -35.33
CA GLY A 253 -26.62 19.84 -36.33
C GLY A 253 -27.64 19.64 -37.47
N PRO A 254 -27.85 20.66 -38.33
CA PRO A 254 -28.97 20.74 -39.28
C PRO A 254 -29.03 19.66 -40.37
N SER A 255 -28.13 18.68 -40.39
CA SER A 255 -28.04 17.65 -41.43
C SER A 255 -28.93 16.41 -41.16
N ALA A 256 -29.74 16.38 -40.10
CA ALA A 256 -30.59 15.23 -39.78
C ALA A 256 -32.05 15.40 -40.25
N GLU A 257 -32.54 16.63 -40.46
CA GLU A 257 -33.88 16.88 -41.01
C GLU A 257 -33.97 16.56 -42.51
N GLU A 258 -32.90 16.76 -43.29
CA GLU A 258 -32.88 16.47 -44.73
C GLU A 258 -32.88 14.97 -45.07
N ALA A 259 -32.62 14.09 -44.10
CA ALA A 259 -32.56 12.65 -44.31
C ALA A 259 -33.86 11.89 -43.96
N GLY A 260 -34.91 12.59 -43.50
CA GLY A 260 -36.23 11.99 -43.20
C GLY A 260 -36.23 10.90 -42.14
N LEU A 261 -35.18 10.83 -41.30
CA LEU A 261 -35.02 9.79 -40.29
C LEU A 261 -35.57 10.28 -38.95
N THR A 262 -36.61 9.62 -38.45
CA THR A 262 -37.17 9.96 -37.14
C THR A 262 -36.17 9.61 -36.03
N ALA A 263 -36.18 10.40 -34.94
CA ALA A 263 -35.31 10.17 -33.77
C ALA A 263 -35.42 8.74 -33.21
N THR A 264 -36.59 8.13 -33.36
CA THR A 264 -36.88 6.74 -32.96
C THR A 264 -36.12 5.72 -33.79
N GLU A 265 -35.97 5.94 -35.10
CA GLU A 265 -35.26 5.04 -36.01
C GLU A 265 -33.74 5.14 -35.87
N VAL A 266 -33.23 6.35 -35.63
CA VAL A 266 -31.80 6.57 -35.34
C VAL A 266 -31.44 5.91 -34.01
N ARG A 267 -32.27 6.07 -32.97
CA ARG A 267 -32.10 5.38 -31.68
C ARG A 267 -32.17 3.88 -31.81
N ARG A 268 -33.09 3.35 -32.62
CA ARG A 268 -33.22 1.90 -32.86
C ARG A 268 -32.00 1.34 -33.59
N ARG A 269 -31.44 2.05 -34.57
CA ARG A 269 -30.20 1.65 -35.27
C ARG A 269 -28.98 1.73 -34.36
N ALA A 270 -28.83 2.81 -33.60
CA ALA A 270 -27.74 2.96 -32.64
C ALA A 270 -27.80 1.89 -31.52
N ALA A 271 -29.00 1.57 -31.03
CA ALA A 271 -29.20 0.49 -30.05
C ALA A 271 -28.91 -0.89 -30.64
N ALA A 272 -29.28 -1.13 -31.91
CA ALA A 272 -28.98 -2.37 -32.62
C ALA A 272 -27.47 -2.53 -32.86
N GLU A 273 -26.78 -1.46 -33.28
CA GLU A 273 -25.33 -1.43 -33.47
C GLU A 273 -24.57 -1.59 -32.14
N ALA A 274 -25.05 -0.95 -31.07
CA ALA A 274 -24.50 -1.12 -29.73
C ALA A 274 -24.69 -2.55 -29.21
N ALA A 275 -25.87 -3.15 -29.42
CA ALA A 275 -26.13 -4.55 -29.05
C ALA A 275 -25.26 -5.52 -29.87
N GLN A 276 -25.04 -5.25 -31.16
CA GLN A 276 -24.20 -6.06 -32.03
C GLN A 276 -22.71 -5.92 -31.68
N LYS A 277 -22.26 -4.72 -31.29
CA LYS A 277 -20.91 -4.46 -30.76
C LYS A 277 -20.69 -5.16 -29.42
N ARG A 278 -21.66 -5.09 -28.50
CA ARG A 278 -21.63 -5.78 -27.20
C ARG A 278 -21.61 -7.30 -27.38
N ARG A 279 -22.32 -7.84 -28.37
CA ARG A 279 -22.30 -9.26 -28.73
C ARG A 279 -20.97 -9.70 -29.33
N ARG A 280 -20.34 -8.87 -30.18
CA ARG A 280 -18.98 -9.09 -30.70
C ARG A 280 -17.91 -9.00 -29.60
N GLU A 281 -18.07 -8.11 -28.63
CA GLU A 281 -17.19 -7.99 -27.46
C GLU A 281 -17.34 -9.19 -26.50
N LEU A 282 -18.57 -9.73 -26.34
CA LEU A 282 -18.82 -10.94 -25.56
C LEU A 282 -18.34 -12.22 -26.26
N GLU A 283 -18.35 -12.27 -27.60
CA GLU A 283 -17.81 -13.36 -28.40
C GLU A 283 -16.26 -13.30 -28.52
N ALA A 284 -15.64 -12.14 -28.31
CA ALA A 284 -14.19 -11.94 -28.27
C ALA A 284 -13.59 -12.36 -26.92
N LYS A 285 -13.57 -13.66 -26.62
CA LYS A 285 -12.71 -14.21 -25.55
C LYS A 285 -11.27 -14.40 -26.03
N PRO A 286 -10.26 -13.96 -25.27
CA PRO A 286 -8.98 -14.62 -25.25
C PRO A 286 -8.82 -15.40 -23.93
N LYS A 287 -8.93 -16.73 -23.99
CA LYS A 287 -8.57 -17.68 -22.91
C LYS A 287 -7.05 -17.75 -22.66
N ARG A 288 -6.30 -16.65 -22.76
CA ARG A 288 -4.81 -16.66 -22.69
C ARG A 288 -4.20 -16.07 -21.41
N HIS A 289 -4.97 -15.42 -20.54
CA HIS A 289 -4.39 -14.78 -19.35
C HIS A 289 -4.13 -15.76 -18.18
N ARG A 290 -5.01 -16.74 -17.94
CA ARG A 290 -4.79 -17.74 -16.87
C ARG A 290 -3.59 -18.65 -17.12
N LEU A 291 -3.25 -18.97 -18.38
CA LEU A 291 -2.07 -19.78 -18.70
C LEU A 291 -0.75 -19.04 -18.43
N ARG A 292 -0.71 -17.72 -18.62
CA ARG A 292 0.50 -16.91 -18.39
C ARG A 292 0.81 -16.75 -16.90
N THR A 293 -0.21 -16.58 -16.05
CA THR A 293 0.00 -16.50 -14.61
C THR A 293 0.46 -17.86 -14.05
N VAL A 294 -0.16 -18.96 -14.51
CA VAL A 294 0.28 -20.32 -14.13
C VAL A 294 1.71 -20.60 -14.63
N ALA A 295 2.06 -20.19 -15.85
CA ALA A 295 3.42 -20.35 -16.38
C ALA A 295 4.47 -19.55 -15.61
N LYS A 296 4.14 -18.33 -15.14
CA LYS A 296 5.05 -17.52 -14.30
C LYS A 296 5.28 -18.15 -12.93
N VAL A 297 4.23 -18.68 -12.30
CA VAL A 297 4.34 -19.39 -11.02
C VAL A 297 5.17 -20.67 -11.17
N LEU A 298 4.93 -21.45 -12.24
CA LEU A 298 5.73 -22.64 -12.53
C LEU A 298 7.20 -22.31 -12.81
N ALA A 299 7.48 -21.24 -13.56
CA ALA A 299 8.85 -20.79 -13.80
C ALA A 299 9.56 -20.38 -12.50
N LEU A 300 8.86 -19.66 -11.61
CA LEU A 300 9.41 -19.28 -10.31
C LEU A 300 9.70 -20.51 -9.43
N LEU A 301 8.79 -21.48 -9.39
CA LEU A 301 8.99 -22.73 -8.64
C LEU A 301 10.17 -23.54 -9.18
N VAL A 302 10.39 -23.55 -10.49
CA VAL A 302 11.56 -24.20 -11.09
C VAL A 302 12.85 -23.49 -10.69
N VAL A 303 12.86 -22.16 -10.67
CA VAL A 303 14.04 -21.38 -10.22
C VAL A 303 14.33 -21.64 -8.75
N ILE A 304 13.32 -21.59 -7.88
CA ILE A 304 13.46 -21.89 -6.45
C ILE A 304 13.95 -23.33 -6.26
N GLY A 305 13.38 -24.29 -7.00
CA GLY A 305 13.82 -25.68 -6.99
C GLY A 305 15.26 -25.85 -7.44
N ALA A 306 15.71 -25.14 -8.48
CA ALA A 306 17.08 -25.17 -8.97
C ALA A 306 18.08 -24.57 -7.96
N VAL A 307 17.71 -23.47 -7.30
CA VAL A 307 18.51 -22.86 -6.22
C VAL A 307 18.60 -23.78 -5.02
N ALA A 308 17.47 -24.35 -4.57
CA ALA A 308 17.44 -25.31 -3.47
C ALA A 308 18.24 -26.59 -3.81
N PHE A 309 18.11 -27.09 -5.05
CA PHE A 309 18.89 -28.23 -5.53
C PHE A 309 20.38 -27.90 -5.61
N GLY A 310 20.76 -26.71 -6.09
CA GLY A 310 22.13 -26.24 -6.13
C GLY A 310 22.74 -26.13 -4.73
N ALA A 311 22.00 -25.55 -3.77
CA ALA A 311 22.41 -25.48 -2.37
C ALA A 311 22.55 -26.86 -1.74
N TRP A 312 21.60 -27.77 -1.97
CA TRP A 312 21.65 -29.15 -1.49
C TRP A 312 22.79 -29.95 -2.11
N TYR A 313 23.04 -29.77 -3.41
CA TYR A 313 24.11 -30.42 -4.15
C TYR A 313 25.48 -29.91 -3.69
N GLY A 314 25.66 -28.60 -3.56
CA GLY A 314 26.87 -27.98 -3.03
C GLY A 314 27.14 -28.44 -1.60
N ASN A 315 26.12 -28.49 -0.74
CA ASN A 315 26.24 -28.99 0.63
C ASN A 315 26.74 -30.45 0.67
N ARG A 316 26.42 -31.28 -0.33
CA ARG A 316 26.91 -32.67 -0.38
C ARG A 316 28.37 -32.81 -0.83
N GLN A 317 28.97 -31.78 -1.40
CA GLN A 317 30.35 -31.82 -1.91
C GLN A 317 31.39 -31.37 -0.89
N VAL A 318 30.96 -30.77 0.22
CA VAL A 318 31.85 -30.20 1.22
C VAL A 318 31.93 -31.10 2.44
N TRP A 319 33.15 -31.23 2.97
CA TRP A 319 33.48 -32.03 4.13
C TRP A 319 34.26 -31.19 5.12
N PHE A 320 34.14 -31.47 6.40
CA PHE A 320 34.94 -30.82 7.43
C PHE A 320 35.22 -31.79 8.58
N LEU A 321 36.26 -31.49 9.34
CA LEU A 321 36.57 -32.17 10.59
C LEU A 321 35.98 -31.38 11.75
N GLY A 322 35.52 -32.10 12.77
CA GLY A 322 34.96 -31.54 13.98
C GLY A 322 35.14 -32.48 15.15
N THR A 323 34.46 -32.17 16.24
CA THR A 323 34.42 -33.02 17.43
C THR A 323 33.02 -33.59 17.62
N ASP A 324 32.92 -34.90 17.86
CA ASP A 324 31.65 -35.50 18.25
C ASP A 324 31.26 -35.13 19.69
N SER A 325 30.07 -35.55 20.11
CA SER A 325 29.56 -35.30 21.47
C SER A 325 30.40 -35.91 22.59
N ALA A 326 31.37 -36.78 22.26
CA ALA A 326 32.30 -37.40 23.20
C ALA A 326 33.74 -36.81 23.08
N GLY A 327 33.92 -35.69 22.35
CA GLY A 327 35.19 -34.99 22.19
C GLY A 327 36.14 -35.60 21.16
N ARG A 328 35.69 -36.63 20.43
CA ARG A 328 36.53 -37.35 19.47
C ARG A 328 36.54 -36.68 18.10
N VAL A 329 37.65 -36.85 17.37
CA VAL A 329 37.79 -36.37 16.00
C VAL A 329 36.75 -37.06 15.12
N ALA A 330 35.87 -36.27 14.51
CA ALA A 330 34.80 -36.76 13.65
C ALA A 330 34.82 -36.07 12.29
N LEU A 331 34.48 -36.85 11.27
CA LEU A 331 34.35 -36.41 9.89
C LEU A 331 32.88 -36.14 9.60
N TYR A 332 32.60 -34.92 9.15
CA TYR A 332 31.27 -34.46 8.81
C TYR A 332 31.17 -34.14 7.32
N ARG A 333 29.99 -34.38 6.76
CA ARG A 333 29.63 -33.98 5.39
C ARG A 333 28.55 -32.92 5.45
N GLY A 334 28.82 -31.77 4.86
CA GLY A 334 27.93 -30.61 4.87
C GLY A 334 28.61 -29.34 5.37
N LEU A 335 27.81 -28.29 5.56
CA LEU A 335 28.26 -27.02 6.10
C LEU A 335 28.14 -27.03 7.64
N PRO A 336 29.15 -26.53 8.38
CA PRO A 336 29.16 -26.47 9.85
C PRO A 336 28.25 -25.34 10.38
N TYR A 337 26.98 -25.34 9.98
CA TYR A 337 25.99 -24.35 10.37
C TYR A 337 24.65 -25.01 10.72
N GLU A 338 23.97 -24.47 11.72
CA GLU A 338 22.62 -24.86 12.11
C GLU A 338 21.66 -23.73 11.74
N LEU A 339 20.66 -24.04 10.91
CA LEU A 339 19.59 -23.10 10.57
C LEU A 339 18.62 -22.95 11.76
N PRO A 340 17.81 -21.86 11.80
CA PRO A 340 16.72 -21.72 12.76
C PRO A 340 15.84 -22.98 12.80
N PHE A 341 15.26 -23.28 13.97
CA PHE A 341 14.49 -24.49 14.24
C PHE A 341 15.31 -25.81 14.35
N GLY A 342 16.63 -25.73 14.49
CA GLY A 342 17.48 -26.90 14.80
C GLY A 342 17.80 -27.79 13.60
N VAL A 343 17.67 -27.25 12.38
CA VAL A 343 17.99 -27.98 11.15
C VAL A 343 19.49 -27.92 10.90
N LYS A 344 20.18 -29.05 11.10
CA LYS A 344 21.61 -29.18 10.86
C LYS A 344 21.90 -29.32 9.36
N LEU A 345 22.82 -28.53 8.84
CA LEU A 345 23.26 -28.62 7.44
C LEU A 345 24.38 -29.64 7.22
N TYR A 346 24.72 -30.43 8.24
CA TYR A 346 25.78 -31.43 8.19
C TYR A 346 25.34 -32.73 8.84
N ASP A 347 26.00 -33.80 8.43
CA ASP A 347 25.77 -35.15 8.93
C ASP A 347 27.09 -35.83 9.26
N GLN A 348 27.14 -36.51 10.41
CA GLN A 348 28.34 -37.19 10.88
C GLN A 348 28.54 -38.47 10.06
N ARG A 349 29.70 -38.61 9.43
CA ARG A 349 30.00 -39.77 8.59
C ARG A 349 30.86 -40.79 9.29
N TYR A 350 31.80 -40.33 10.12
CA TYR A 350 32.72 -41.19 10.82
C TYR A 350 33.21 -40.51 12.10
N SER A 351 33.48 -41.29 13.14
CA SER A 351 34.12 -40.81 14.38
C SER A 351 35.32 -41.71 14.65
N ALA A 352 36.50 -41.10 14.68
CA ALA A 352 37.73 -41.80 15.00
C ALA A 352 37.84 -42.01 16.52
N PRO A 353 38.44 -43.11 16.98
CA PRO A 353 38.69 -43.34 18.41
C PRO A 353 39.86 -42.49 18.95
N ILE A 354 39.96 -41.22 18.54
CA ILE A 354 41.05 -40.29 18.89
C ILE A 354 40.41 -39.07 19.55
N GLN A 355 40.88 -38.73 20.75
CA GLN A 355 40.43 -37.53 21.45
C GLN A 355 41.06 -36.28 20.84
N SER A 356 40.26 -35.26 20.55
CA SER A 356 40.78 -34.01 19.96
C SER A 356 41.80 -33.31 20.88
N GLU A 357 41.65 -33.48 22.19
CA GLU A 357 42.55 -32.95 23.22
C GLU A 357 43.92 -33.63 23.24
N SER A 358 44.03 -34.87 22.74
CA SER A 358 45.32 -35.57 22.66
C SER A 358 46.15 -35.13 21.45
N LEU A 359 45.59 -34.28 20.57
CA LEU A 359 46.29 -33.76 19.40
C LEU A 359 47.19 -32.56 19.76
N PRO A 360 48.35 -32.42 19.08
CA PRO A 360 49.16 -31.21 19.13
C PRO A 360 48.35 -29.96 18.72
N PRO A 361 48.65 -28.76 19.26
CA PRO A 361 47.85 -27.55 19.04
C PRO A 361 47.51 -27.26 17.57
N LYS A 362 48.52 -27.34 16.69
CA LYS A 362 48.32 -27.11 15.24
C LYS A 362 47.32 -28.07 14.57
N ARG A 363 47.25 -29.32 15.05
CA ARG A 363 46.32 -30.34 14.52
C ARG A 363 44.95 -30.24 15.16
N ARG A 364 44.88 -29.80 16.42
CA ARG A 364 43.63 -29.50 17.10
C ARG A 364 42.88 -28.38 16.40
N ASP A 365 43.57 -27.29 16.06
CA ASP A 365 42.97 -26.15 15.35
C ASP A 365 42.41 -26.56 13.98
N ALA A 366 43.11 -27.44 13.25
CA ALA A 366 42.64 -27.97 11.98
C ALA A 366 41.38 -28.86 12.09
N VAL A 367 41.10 -29.40 13.28
CA VAL A 367 39.90 -30.20 13.58
C VAL A 367 38.79 -29.34 14.18
N THR A 368 39.10 -28.37 15.03
CA THR A 368 38.09 -27.52 15.70
C THR A 368 37.72 -26.28 14.91
N GLY A 369 38.51 -25.91 13.89
CA GLY A 369 38.26 -24.75 13.04
C GLY A 369 37.15 -24.95 12.00
N HIS A 370 36.68 -26.18 11.80
CA HIS A 370 35.62 -26.53 10.84
C HIS A 370 35.88 -26.05 9.40
N ASP A 371 37.15 -26.00 8.99
CA ASP A 371 37.54 -25.62 7.64
C ASP A 371 36.88 -26.52 6.59
N LEU A 372 36.30 -25.88 5.57
CA LEU A 372 35.65 -26.57 4.45
C LEU A 372 36.70 -27.20 3.53
N ARG A 373 36.59 -28.51 3.32
CA ARG A 373 37.55 -29.33 2.57
C ARG A 373 36.83 -30.22 1.54
N SER A 374 37.59 -30.68 0.55
CA SER A 374 37.15 -31.76 -0.33
C SER A 374 37.13 -33.08 0.42
N GLN A 375 36.37 -34.08 -0.06
CA GLN A 375 36.32 -35.40 0.56
C GLN A 375 37.71 -36.03 0.69
N SER A 376 38.52 -35.99 -0.37
CA SER A 376 39.85 -36.59 -0.38
C SER A 376 40.77 -35.90 0.62
N ASP A 377 40.74 -34.57 0.70
CA ASP A 377 41.57 -33.82 1.65
C ASP A 377 41.17 -34.08 3.10
N ALA A 378 39.86 -34.10 3.39
CA ALA A 378 39.35 -34.38 4.73
C ALA A 378 39.67 -35.82 5.19
N VAL A 379 39.58 -36.80 4.29
CA VAL A 379 39.93 -38.19 4.58
C VAL A 379 41.44 -38.36 4.73
N SER A 380 42.26 -37.78 3.86
CA SER A 380 43.72 -37.84 3.97
C SER A 380 44.23 -37.21 5.27
N LEU A 381 43.67 -36.06 5.66
CA LEU A 381 44.00 -35.43 6.94
C LEU A 381 43.60 -36.30 8.14
N LEU A 382 42.44 -36.94 8.07
CA LEU A 382 42.00 -37.89 9.10
C LEU A 382 42.94 -39.10 9.20
N GLU A 383 43.33 -39.69 8.07
CA GLU A 383 44.27 -40.81 8.02
C GLU A 383 45.67 -40.42 8.53
N GLU A 384 46.15 -39.21 8.23
CA GLU A 384 47.41 -38.69 8.77
C GLU A 384 47.35 -38.48 10.29
N ILE A 385 46.19 -38.09 10.81
CA ILE A 385 45.94 -37.99 12.25
C ILE A 385 45.96 -39.39 12.86
N GLN A 386 45.27 -40.37 12.26
CA GLN A 386 45.24 -41.76 12.74
C GLN A 386 46.62 -42.44 12.74
N LYS A 387 47.36 -42.32 11.64
CA LYS A 387 48.73 -42.86 11.52
C LYS A 387 49.69 -42.26 12.54
N SER A 388 49.56 -40.96 12.83
CA SER A 388 50.41 -40.30 13.85
C SER A 388 50.14 -40.75 15.28
N GLN A 389 48.96 -41.31 15.55
CA GLN A 389 48.53 -41.78 16.87
C GLN A 389 48.61 -43.31 17.00
N GLY A 390 49.14 -44.01 15.99
CA GLY A 390 49.27 -45.47 16.01
C GLY A 390 47.95 -46.25 15.94
N VAL A 391 46.89 -45.61 15.41
CA VAL A 391 45.59 -46.26 15.16
C VAL A 391 45.59 -46.81 13.74
N PRO A 392 45.28 -48.11 13.53
CA PRO A 392 45.30 -48.73 12.20
C PRO A 392 44.23 -48.21 11.26
#